data_AF-A0A943UQR8-F1
#
_entry.id   AF-A0A943UQR8-F1
#
_cell.length_a   1.000
_cell.length_b   1.000
_cell.length_c   1.000
_cell.angle_alpha   90.00
_cell.angle_beta   90.00
_cell.angle_gamma   90.00
#
_symmetry.space_group_name_H-M   'P 1'
#
loop_
_entity.id
_entity.type
_entity.pdbx_description
1 polymer ?
#
loop_
_entity_poly.entity_id
_entity_poly.type
_entity_poly.pdbx_seq_one_letter_code
_entity_poly.pdbx_strand_id
1 'polypeptide(L)' 'AADIFIPDAKTGREWFAWMMDNLEFDQLIWETASAGKACWIHVGYRGAGRNRQQVVGHLVKR' A
#
# COMPACT_ATOMS: atom_id res chain seq x y z
N ALA A 1 6.31 8.19 5.33
CA ALA A 1 5.46 7.35 4.48
C ALA A 1 5.55 7.87 3.05
N ALA A 2 5.26 7.02 2.06
CA ALA A 2 5.25 7.37 0.65
C ALA A 2 4.02 6.77 -0.03
N ASP A 3 3.47 7.49 -1.01
CA ASP A 3 2.40 7.01 -1.88
C ASP A 3 3.00 6.69 -3.26
N ILE A 4 2.83 5.46 -3.71
CA ILE A 4 3.36 4.97 -4.99
C ILE A 4 2.20 4.81 -5.96
N PHE A 5 2.20 5.63 -7.02
CA PHE A 5 1.20 5.53 -8.07
C PHE A 5 1.32 4.20 -8.81
N ILE A 6 0.18 3.54 -9.02
CA ILE A 6 0.11 2.26 -9.71
C ILE A 6 -0.28 2.51 -11.17
N PRO A 7 0.49 2.02 -12.16
CA PRO A 7 0.15 2.20 -13.57
C PRO A 7 -1.11 1.43 -13.98
N ASP A 8 -1.30 0.23 -13.46
CA ASP A 8 -2.48 -0.61 -13.63
C ASP A 8 -2.64 -1.60 -12.48
N ALA A 9 -3.86 -2.11 -12.27
CA ALA A 9 -4.16 -2.96 -11.12
C ALA A 9 -3.40 -4.30 -11.10
N LYS A 10 -2.97 -4.83 -12.25
CA LYS A 10 -2.19 -6.07 -12.30
C LYS A 10 -0.77 -5.80 -11.78
N THR A 11 -0.09 -4.83 -12.38
CA THR A 11 1.25 -4.40 -11.98
C THR A 11 1.29 -3.99 -10.51
N GLY A 12 0.27 -3.24 -10.05
CA GLY A 12 0.17 -2.85 -8.65
C GLY A 12 0.08 -4.03 -7.69
N ARG A 13 -0.69 -5.07 -8.03
CA ARG A 13 -0.80 -6.27 -7.17
C ARG A 13 0.52 -7.02 -7.07
N GLU A 14 1.27 -7.11 -8.16
CA GLU A 14 2.61 -7.72 -8.17
C GLU A 14 3.57 -6.93 -7.26
N TRP A 15 3.54 -5.60 -7.33
CA TRP A 15 4.35 -4.75 -6.45
C TRP A 15 3.93 -4.87 -5.00
N PHE A 16 2.62 -4.87 -4.72
CA PHE A 16 2.09 -5.02 -3.36
C PHE A 16 2.52 -6.35 -2.74
N ALA A 17 2.42 -7.45 -3.50
CA ALA A 17 2.90 -8.76 -3.08
C ALA A 17 4.41 -8.77 -2.81
N TRP A 18 5.20 -8.22 -3.73
CA TRP A 18 6.64 -8.11 -3.55
C TRP A 18 7.00 -7.30 -2.28
N MET A 19 6.32 -6.19 -2.03
CA MET A 19 6.56 -5.36 -0.84
C MET A 19 6.21 -6.10 0.45
N MET A 20 5.14 -6.91 0.48
CA MET A 20 4.80 -7.74 1.64
C MET A 20 5.92 -8.71 2.01
N ASP A 21 6.57 -9.31 1.01
CA ASP A 21 7.58 -10.35 1.23
C ASP A 21 8.99 -9.78 1.47
N ASN A 22 9.28 -8.58 0.99
CA ASN A 22 10.66 -8.07 0.91
C ASN A 22 10.95 -6.82 1.76
N LEU A 23 9.93 -6.13 2.27
CA LEU A 23 10.12 -4.87 2.99
C LEU A 23 9.73 -4.98 4.46
N GLU A 24 10.51 -4.33 5.33
CA GLU A 24 10.18 -4.19 6.75
C GLU A 24 9.31 -2.94 6.99
N PHE A 25 8.13 -2.85 6.38
CA PHE A 25 7.21 -1.73 6.56
C PHE A 25 6.43 -1.80 7.87
N ASP A 26 5.93 -0.65 8.34
CA ASP A 26 4.96 -0.58 9.44
C ASP A 26 3.52 -0.56 8.95
N GLN A 27 3.26 -0.06 7.75
CA GLN A 27 1.92 -0.14 7.18
C GLN A 27 2.00 -0.21 5.66
N LEU A 28 1.25 -1.13 5.07
CA LEU A 28 1.08 -1.23 3.63
C LEU A 28 -0.41 -1.23 3.31
N ILE A 29 -0.87 -0.23 2.57
CA ILE A 29 -2.30 -0.04 2.25
C ILE A 29 -2.46 0.02 0.74
N TRP A 30 -3.43 -0.74 0.22
CA TRP A 30 -3.95 -0.56 -1.12
C TRP A 30 -5.04 0.51 -1.09
N GLU A 31 -4.74 1.71 -1.60
CA GLU A 31 -5.69 2.81 -1.61
C GLU A 31 -6.29 3.00 -3.02
N THR A 32 -7.59 3.29 -3.06
CA THR A 32 -8.30 3.61 -4.29
C THR A 32 -9.11 4.90 -4.12
N ALA A 33 -9.21 5.66 -5.21
CA ALA A 33 -10.14 6.79 -5.26
C ALA A 33 -11.58 6.28 -5.32
N SER A 34 -12.52 7.01 -4.71
CA SER A 34 -13.96 6.68 -4.67
C SER A 34 -14.61 6.38 -6.02
N ALA A 35 -14.04 6.87 -7.13
CA ALA A 35 -14.51 6.59 -8.49
C ALA A 35 -13.82 5.39 -9.17
N GLY A 36 -12.95 4.65 -8.48
CA GLY A 36 -12.20 3.50 -9.00
C GLY A 36 -11.16 3.82 -10.07
N LYS A 37 -10.97 5.10 -10.41
CA LYS A 37 -10.12 5.55 -11.53
C LYS A 37 -8.63 5.62 -11.21
N ALA A 38 -8.27 5.67 -9.94
CA ALA A 38 -6.88 5.79 -9.50
C ALA A 38 -6.63 4.87 -8.30
N CYS A 39 -5.51 4.18 -8.33
CA CYS A 39 -5.03 3.33 -7.24
C CYS A 39 -3.58 3.69 -6.93
N TRP A 40 -3.22 3.61 -5.66
CA TRP A 40 -1.83 3.76 -5.21
C TRP A 40 -1.55 2.84 -4.02
N ILE A 41 -0.28 2.53 -3.82
CA ILE A 41 0.20 1.80 -2.65
C ILE A 41 0.72 2.82 -1.65
N HIS A 42 0.11 2.88 -0.47
CA HIS A 42 0.66 3.65 0.64
C HIS A 42 1.60 2.77 1.45
N VAL A 43 2.87 3.18 1.59
CA VAL A 43 3.86 2.50 2.43
C VAL A 43 4.34 3.41 3.55
N GLY A 44 4.09 2.98 4.78
CA GLY A 44 4.46 3.67 6.01
C GLY A 44 5.63 2.98 6.71
N TYR A 45 6.62 3.79 7.11
CA TYR A 45 7.64 3.40 8.07
C TYR A 45 7.54 4.34 9.28
N ARG A 46 7.59 3.78 10.47
CA ARG A 46 7.65 4.47 11.76
C ARG A 46 8.83 3.91 12.56
N GLY A 47 9.46 4.78 13.34
CA GLY A 47 10.36 4.31 14.41
C GLY A 47 9.58 3.56 15.49
N ALA A 48 10.26 2.67 16.21
CA ALA A 48 9.77 1.88 17.35
C ALA A 48 8.34 1.28 17.21
N GLY A 49 8.27 0.13 16.53
CA GLY A 49 7.49 -1.06 16.92
C GLY A 49 5.97 -1.06 16.80
N ARG A 50 5.28 0.06 16.64
CA ARG A 50 3.82 0.06 16.49
C ARG A 50 3.41 -0.17 15.03
N ASN A 51 2.59 -1.22 14.83
CA ASN A 51 1.96 -1.63 13.57
C ASN A 51 2.83 -2.41 12.58
N ARG A 52 4.10 -2.76 12.89
CA ARG A 52 5.00 -3.56 12.00
C ARG A 52 4.25 -4.63 11.20
N GLN A 53 4.42 -4.61 9.88
CA GLN A 53 3.79 -5.52 8.92
C GLN A 53 2.26 -5.51 8.89
N GLN A 54 1.58 -4.43 9.30
CA GLN A 54 0.14 -4.31 9.07
C GLN A 54 -0.18 -4.07 7.60
N VAL A 55 -1.09 -4.89 7.08
CA VAL A 55 -1.57 -4.84 5.69
C VAL A 55 -3.05 -4.49 5.68
N VAL A 56 -3.43 -3.49 4.87
CA VAL A 56 -4.83 -3.14 4.60
C VAL A 56 -5.09 -3.36 3.11
N GLY A 57 -5.81 -4.45 2.81
CA GLY A 57 -6.00 -4.91 1.43
C GLY A 57 -6.92 -4.03 0.56
N HIS A 58 -7.72 -3.15 1.17
CA HIS A 58 -8.52 -2.18 0.42
C HIS A 58 -8.98 -1.02 1.31
N LEU A 59 -8.58 0.20 0.95
CA LEU A 59 -9.07 1.44 1.55
C LEU A 59 -9.55 2.38 0.45
N VAL A 60 -10.77 2.91 0.61
CA VAL A 60 -11.33 3.91 -0.32
C VAL A 60 -11.18 5.28 0.30
N LYS A 61 -10.42 6.19 -0.34
CA LYS A 61 -10.39 7.59 0.08
C LYS A 61 -11.66 8.29 -0.41
N ARG A 62 -12.40 8.85 0.54
CA ARG A 62 -13.55 9.74 0.30
C ARG A 62 -13.07 11.11 -0.14
#